data_AF-A0A7S3F0Y2-F1
#
_entry.id   AF-A0A7S3F0Y2-F1
#
_cell.length_a   1.000
_cell.length_b   1.000
_cell.length_c   1.000
_cell.angle_alpha   90.00
_cell.angle_beta   90.00
_cell.angle_gamma   90.00
#
_symmetry.space_group_name_H-M   'P 1'
#
loop_
_entity.id
_entity.type
_entity.pdbx_description
1 polymer ?
#
loop_
_entity_poly.entity_id
_entity_poly.type
_entity_poly.pdbx_seq_one_letter_code
_entity_poly.pdbx_strand_id
1 'polypeptide(L)'
;MRRMLALQATRTDSDLLGIDRVRRYADPEARAESLPALQRRLLTKAFGVLRAGGVLLYVTCSSEAAQGEKIIEWFLASTPEATLERVETHGVQARRVGETGAMVRFSPTVSATSGLFVCRLGRRA
;
A
#
# COMPACT_ATOMS: atom_id res chain seq x y z
N MET A 1 3.91 -9.25 22.38
CA MET A 1 3.31 -8.09 21.67
C MET A 1 3.86 -8.02 20.25
N ARG A 2 3.00 -8.07 19.21
CA ARG A 2 3.41 -7.91 17.80
C ARG A 2 3.50 -6.40 17.50
N ARG A 3 4.66 -5.92 17.02
CA ARG A 3 4.82 -4.51 16.60
C ARG A 3 4.26 -4.40 15.18
N MET A 4 3.37 -3.43 14.96
CA MET A 4 2.73 -3.15 13.67
C MET A 4 3.41 -1.92 13.07
N LEU A 5 4.06 -2.10 11.92
CA LEU A 5 4.53 -0.97 11.12
C LEU A 5 3.41 -0.62 10.13
N ALA A 6 3.04 0.65 10.02
CA ALA A 6 2.11 1.12 9.01
C ALA A 6 2.91 1.87 7.93
N LEU A 7 2.92 1.34 6.71
CA LEU A 7 3.40 2.09 5.55
C LEU A 7 2.19 2.77 4.92
N GLN A 8 2.01 4.06 5.22
CA GLN A 8 1.16 4.91 4.41
C GLN A 8 1.98 5.38 3.21
N ALA A 9 1.68 4.85 2.02
CA ALA A 9 2.06 5.55 0.80
C ALA A 9 1.01 6.63 0.58
N THR A 10 1.16 7.76 1.27
CA THR A 10 0.38 8.95 0.96
C THR A 10 0.84 9.48 -0.39
N ARG A 11 -0.08 9.54 -1.36
CA ARG A 11 -0.05 10.68 -2.27
C ARG A 11 -0.31 11.88 -1.35
N THR A 12 0.72 12.65 -1.00
CA THR A 12 0.46 14.09 -0.92
C THR A 12 -0.05 14.42 -2.30
N ASP A 13 -1.19 15.09 -2.43
CA ASP A 13 -1.63 15.61 -3.72
C ASP A 13 -0.46 16.37 -4.34
N SER A 14 0.33 15.69 -5.17
CA SER A 14 1.51 16.24 -5.83
C SER A 14 1.10 17.31 -6.84
N ASP A 15 -0.20 17.38 -7.13
CA ASP A 15 -0.83 18.39 -7.95
C ASP A 15 -1.10 19.70 -7.17
N LEU A 16 -1.12 19.68 -5.82
CA LEU A 16 -1.37 20.89 -5.00
C LEU A 16 -0.11 21.58 -4.48
N LEU A 17 1.02 20.88 -4.33
CA LEU A 17 2.29 21.50 -3.90
C LEU A 17 3.33 21.67 -5.00
N GLY A 18 3.07 21.16 -6.21
CA GLY A 18 3.86 21.47 -7.39
C GLY A 18 5.33 21.03 -7.36
N ILE A 19 5.82 20.30 -6.36
CA ILE A 19 7.25 20.01 -6.19
C ILE A 19 7.76 19.03 -7.26
N ASP A 20 6.96 18.01 -7.58
CA ASP A 20 7.28 17.08 -8.68
C ASP A 20 7.09 17.75 -10.07
N ARG A 21 6.23 18.76 -10.14
CA ARG A 21 6.05 19.62 -11.32
C ARG A 21 7.25 20.59 -11.50
N VAL A 22 7.75 21.18 -10.42
CA VAL A 22 8.94 22.05 -10.40
C VAL A 22 10.18 21.29 -10.84
N ARG A 23 10.37 20.06 -10.34
CA ARG A 23 11.51 19.21 -10.73
C ARG A 23 11.44 18.76 -12.19
N ARG A 24 10.25 18.43 -12.71
CA ARG A 24 10.04 18.09 -14.14
C ARG A 24 10.17 19.29 -15.09
N TYR A 25 9.85 20.51 -14.64
CA TYR A 25 10.07 21.73 -15.41
C TYR A 25 11.54 22.18 -15.41
N ALA A 26 12.27 21.90 -14.32
CA ALA A 26 13.66 22.30 -14.16
C ALA A 26 14.68 21.35 -14.83
N ASP A 27 14.33 20.08 -15.00
CA ASP A 27 15.20 19.07 -15.63
C ASP A 27 14.38 18.10 -16.50
N PRO A 28 14.38 18.26 -17.84
CA PRO A 28 13.68 17.40 -18.78
C PRO A 28 14.18 15.94 -18.81
N GLU A 29 15.39 15.68 -18.30
CA GLU A 29 16.02 14.35 -18.32
C GLU A 29 15.88 13.59 -17.00
N ALA A 30 15.38 14.25 -15.93
CA ALA A 30 15.09 13.62 -14.66
C ALA A 30 13.94 12.60 -14.80
N ARG A 31 14.27 11.35 -15.13
CA ARG A 31 13.33 10.23 -15.07
C ARG A 31 12.96 9.95 -13.61
N ALA A 32 11.93 10.63 -13.13
CA ALA A 32 11.30 10.30 -11.87
C ALA A 32 10.79 8.85 -11.96
N GLU A 33 11.16 8.03 -10.97
CA GLU A 33 10.62 6.69 -10.84
C GLU A 33 9.09 6.74 -10.72
N SER A 34 8.39 5.80 -11.36
CA SER A 34 6.94 5.72 -11.25
C SER A 34 6.50 5.43 -9.81
N LEU A 35 5.37 6.01 -9.40
CA LEU A 35 4.85 5.83 -8.05
C LEU A 35 4.66 4.35 -7.64
N PRO A 36 4.15 3.44 -8.50
CA PRO A 36 4.09 2.02 -8.17
C PRO A 36 5.46 1.36 -7.98
N ALA A 37 6.50 1.81 -8.70
CA ALA A 37 7.85 1.29 -8.51
C ALA A 37 8.44 1.75 -7.16
N LEU A 38 8.23 3.02 -6.80
CA LEU A 38 8.58 3.55 -5.48
C LEU A 38 7.85 2.79 -4.36
N GLN A 39 6.53 2.60 -4.49
CA GLN A 39 5.71 1.87 -3.51
C GLN A 39 6.19 0.42 -3.32
N ARG A 40 6.50 -0.29 -4.41
CA ARG A 40 7.09 -1.63 -4.35
C ARG A 40 8.41 -1.64 -3.57
N ARG A 41 9.33 -0.71 -3.87
CA ARG A 41 10.61 -0.61 -3.14
C ARG A 41 10.41 -0.33 -1.65
N LEU A 42 9.52 0.60 -1.31
CA LEU A 42 9.23 0.94 0.09
C LEU A 42 8.62 -0.24 0.84
N LEU A 43 7.67 -0.95 0.21
CA LEU A 43 7.06 -2.15 0.77
C LEU A 43 8.11 -3.23 1.06
N THR A 44 8.99 -3.52 0.09
CA THR A 44 10.07 -4.51 0.27
C THR A 44 11.01 -4.13 1.41
N LYS A 45 11.44 -2.86 1.50
CA LYS A 45 12.30 -2.40 2.59
C LYS A 45 11.60 -2.48 3.95
N ALA A 46 10.35 -2.02 4.04
CA ALA A 46 9.56 -2.04 5.27
C ALA A 46 9.31 -3.47 5.77
N PHE A 47 9.06 -4.41 4.85
CA PHE A 47 8.90 -5.81 5.20
C PHE A 47 10.22 -6.46 5.65
N GLY A 48 11.33 -6.13 4.99
CA GLY A 48 12.66 -6.71 5.29
C GLY A 48 13.15 -6.46 6.73
N VAL A 49 12.70 -5.37 7.36
CA VAL A 49 13.05 -5.05 8.76
C VAL A 49 12.11 -5.70 9.80
N LEU A 50 11.05 -6.39 9.36
CA LEU A 50 10.19 -7.13 10.29
C LEU A 50 10.95 -8.33 10.86
N ARG A 51 10.90 -8.52 12.17
CA ARG A 51 11.26 -9.81 12.77
C ARG A 51 10.30 -10.92 12.35
N ALA A 52 10.73 -12.17 12.49
CA ALA A 52 9.86 -13.34 12.41
C ALA A 52 8.58 -13.16 13.26
N GLY A 53 7.42 -13.51 12.70
CA GLY A 53 6.09 -13.26 13.28
C GLY A 53 5.68 -11.79 13.36
N GLY A 54 6.42 -10.88 12.73
CA GLY A 54 6.12 -9.45 12.62
C GLY A 54 5.01 -9.17 11.60
N VAL A 55 4.43 -7.96 11.68
CA VAL A 55 3.28 -7.56 10.84
C VAL A 55 3.51 -6.16 10.27
N LEU A 56 3.17 -5.99 8.99
CA LEU A 56 3.15 -4.74 8.26
C LEU A 56 1.73 -4.48 7.72
N LEU A 57 1.21 -3.28 7.99
CA LEU A 57 0.05 -2.75 7.29
C LEU A 57 0.51 -1.93 6.10
N TYR A 58 -0.02 -2.24 4.92
CA TYR A 58 0.16 -1.44 3.72
C TYR A 58 -1.15 -0.72 3.41
N VAL A 59 -1.07 0.61 3.30
CA VAL A 59 -2.24 1.48 3.13
C VAL A 59 -1.97 2.50 2.03
N THR A 60 -2.93 2.71 1.15
CA THR A 60 -2.92 3.80 0.16
C THR A 60 -4.26 4.51 0.12
N CYS A 61 -4.27 5.78 -0.27
CA CYS A 61 -5.48 6.56 -0.57
C CYS A 61 -5.81 6.57 -2.08
N SER A 62 -5.32 5.58 -2.82
CA SER A 62 -5.52 5.50 -4.27
C SER A 62 -6.65 4.53 -4.61
N SER A 63 -7.45 4.88 -5.61
CA SER A 63 -8.44 3.97 -6.22
C SER A 63 -7.81 3.09 -7.31
N GLU A 64 -6.55 3.31 -7.69
CA GLU A 64 -5.89 2.56 -8.75
C GLU A 64 -5.41 1.20 -8.27
N ALA A 65 -5.83 0.12 -8.95
CA ALA A 65 -5.37 -1.24 -8.64
C ALA A 65 -3.85 -1.39 -8.78
N ALA A 66 -3.20 -0.58 -9.62
CA ALA A 66 -1.75 -0.53 -9.79
C ALA A 66 -0.98 -0.11 -8.53
N GLN A 67 -1.65 0.56 -7.58
CA GLN A 67 -1.06 1.02 -6.31
C GLN A 67 -1.53 0.20 -5.10
N GLY A 68 -2.56 -0.62 -5.25
CA GLY A 68 -3.12 -1.49 -4.22
C GLY A 68 -2.84 -2.95 -4.53
N GLU A 69 -3.86 -3.64 -5.06
CA GLU A 69 -3.90 -5.08 -5.31
C GLU A 69 -2.68 -5.58 -6.10
N LYS A 70 -2.32 -4.92 -7.20
CA LYS A 70 -1.21 -5.35 -8.06
C LYS A 70 0.15 -5.30 -7.37
N ILE A 71 0.34 -4.35 -6.44
CA ILE A 71 1.57 -4.28 -5.65
C ILE A 71 1.64 -5.44 -4.67
N ILE A 72 0.52 -5.79 -4.04
CA ILE A 72 0.44 -6.89 -3.09
C ILE A 72 0.57 -8.25 -3.79
N GLU A 73 -0.06 -8.42 -4.94
CA GLU A 73 0.09 -9.62 -5.79
C GLU A 73 1.55 -9.82 -6.20
N TRP A 74 2.19 -8.78 -6.74
CA TRP A 74 3.61 -8.82 -7.07
C TRP A 74 4.49 -9.13 -5.86
N PHE A 75 4.21 -8.51 -4.71
CA PHE A 75 5.00 -8.66 -3.50
C PHE A 75 4.91 -10.09 -2.94
N LEU A 76 3.71 -10.65 -2.86
CA LEU A 76 3.47 -12.02 -2.39
C LEU A 76 4.12 -13.06 -3.32
N ALA A 77 4.08 -12.83 -4.64
CA ALA A 77 4.78 -13.69 -5.60
C ALA A 77 6.31 -13.62 -5.45
N SER A 78 6.85 -12.46 -5.06
CA SER A 78 8.28 -12.21 -4.97
C SER A 78 8.88 -12.46 -3.58
N THR A 79 8.06 -12.66 -2.54
CA THR A 79 8.51 -12.77 -1.13
C THR A 79 7.81 -13.96 -0.46
N PRO A 80 8.36 -15.19 -0.57
CA PRO A 80 7.72 -16.41 -0.07
C PRO A 80 7.49 -16.45 1.44
N GLU A 81 8.27 -15.70 2.22
CA GLU A 81 8.12 -15.58 3.69
C GLU A 81 7.00 -14.62 4.11
N ALA A 82 6.38 -13.90 3.16
CA ALA A 82 5.21 -13.08 3.40
C ALA A 82 3.92 -13.90 3.39
N THR A 83 2.98 -13.53 4.26
CA THR A 83 1.62 -14.08 4.31
C THR A 83 0.61 -12.95 4.28
N LEU A 84 -0.44 -13.09 3.48
CA LEU A 84 -1.56 -12.15 3.47
C LEU A 84 -2.57 -12.55 4.54
N GLU A 85 -2.79 -11.67 5.52
CA GLU A 85 -3.73 -11.90 6.61
C GLU A 85 -5.01 -11.10 6.40
N ARG A 86 -6.15 -11.66 6.82
CA ARG A 86 -7.46 -10.99 6.70
C ARG A 86 -7.46 -9.68 7.49
N VAL A 87 -7.94 -8.61 6.84
CA VAL A 87 -8.22 -7.34 7.50
C VAL A 87 -9.60 -7.39 8.16
N GLU A 88 -9.64 -7.11 9.46
CA GLU A 88 -10.85 -6.96 10.25
C GLU A 88 -11.34 -5.51 10.20
N THR A 89 -12.58 -5.32 9.72
CA THR A 89 -13.14 -3.98 9.48
C THR A 89 -13.98 -3.45 10.63
N HIS A 90 -14.21 -4.26 11.68
CA HIS A 90 -14.89 -3.86 12.93
C HIS A 90 -16.23 -3.14 12.70
N GLY A 91 -17.04 -3.66 11.77
CA GLY A 91 -18.37 -3.10 11.45
C GLY A 91 -18.34 -1.98 10.41
N VAL A 92 -17.18 -1.47 10.01
CA VAL A 92 -17.07 -0.53 8.90
C VAL A 92 -17.28 -1.28 7.58
N GLN A 93 -18.21 -0.79 6.76
CA GLN A 93 -18.47 -1.38 5.45
C GLN A 93 -17.26 -1.15 4.53
N ALA A 94 -16.79 -2.22 3.89
CA ALA A 94 -15.68 -2.16 2.96
C ALA A 94 -15.84 -3.23 1.88
N ARG A 95 -15.37 -2.92 0.67
CA ARG A 95 -15.31 -3.90 -0.42
C ARG A 95 -14.10 -4.80 -0.20
N ARG A 96 -14.31 -6.11 -0.13
CA ARG A 96 -13.21 -7.09 -0.14
C ARG A 96 -12.69 -7.26 -1.57
N VAL A 97 -11.37 -7.34 -1.70
CA VAL A 97 -10.69 -7.41 -3.02
C VAL A 97 -9.58 -8.46 -3.00
N GLY A 98 -9.17 -8.88 -4.20
CA GLY A 98 -8.25 -10.00 -4.42
C GLY A 98 -8.92 -11.36 -4.25
N GLU A 99 -8.24 -12.41 -4.72
CA GLU A 99 -8.77 -13.78 -4.77
C GLU A 99 -9.20 -14.31 -3.39
N THR A 100 -8.43 -13.98 -2.35
CA THR A 100 -8.70 -14.44 -0.98
C THR A 100 -9.68 -13.56 -0.21
N GLY A 101 -10.03 -12.38 -0.73
CA GLY A 101 -10.85 -11.38 -0.03
C GLY A 101 -10.25 -10.85 1.28
N ALA A 102 -8.94 -11.05 1.49
CA ALA A 102 -8.22 -10.63 2.69
C ALA A 102 -7.91 -9.12 2.70
N MET A 103 -7.82 -8.50 1.51
CA MET A 103 -7.61 -7.07 1.32
C MET A 103 -8.94 -6.33 1.28
N VAL A 104 -8.94 -5.07 1.69
CA VAL A 104 -10.16 -4.26 1.73
C VAL A 104 -9.98 -2.90 1.08
N ARG A 105 -11.04 -2.42 0.45
CA ARG A 105 -11.19 -1.04 0.00
C ARG A 105 -12.35 -0.36 0.69
N PHE A 106 -12.07 0.77 1.28
CA PHE A 106 -13.04 1.73 1.76
C PHE A 106 -13.34 2.73 0.64
N SER A 107 -14.58 3.19 0.53
CA SER A 107 -15.00 4.20 -0.44
C SER A 107 -15.79 5.33 0.22
N PRO A 108 -15.79 6.55 -0.35
CA PRO A 108 -16.62 7.64 0.14
C PRO A 108 -18.10 7.29 0.20
N THR A 109 -18.59 6.57 -0.81
CA THR A 109 -20.00 6.23 -0.95
C THR A 109 -20.50 5.19 0.04
N VAL A 110 -19.65 4.24 0.44
CA VAL A 110 -20.07 3.08 1.27
C VAL A 110 -19.60 3.22 2.72
N SER A 111 -18.46 3.88 2.93
CA SER A 111 -17.81 3.95 4.25
C SER A 111 -17.66 5.37 4.79
N ALA A 112 -18.12 6.39 4.06
CA ALA A 112 -17.93 7.80 4.39
C ALA A 112 -16.44 8.18 4.66
N THR A 113 -15.50 7.51 3.97
CA THR A 113 -14.05 7.78 4.05
C THR A 113 -13.52 8.44 2.77
N SER A 114 -12.30 8.95 2.76
CA SER A 114 -11.65 9.51 1.56
C SER A 114 -11.31 8.48 0.46
N GLY A 115 -11.64 7.20 0.65
CA GLY A 115 -11.19 6.11 -0.20
C GLY A 115 -9.82 5.58 0.24
N LEU A 116 -9.76 4.32 0.64
CA LEU A 116 -8.54 3.69 1.16
C LEU A 116 -8.44 2.25 0.68
N PHE A 117 -7.24 1.83 0.29
CA PHE A 117 -6.88 0.42 0.17
C PHE A 117 -6.07 0.01 1.39
N VAL A 118 -6.39 -1.13 1.98
CA VAL A 118 -5.70 -1.67 3.17
C VAL A 118 -5.45 -3.16 2.99
N CYS A 119 -4.21 -3.58 3.27
CA CYS A 119 -3.89 -4.99 3.49
C CYS A 119 -2.96 -5.18 4.70
N ARG A 120 -2.96 -6.41 5.23
CA ARG A 120 -2.12 -6.82 6.35
C ARG A 120 -1.21 -7.96 5.92
N LEU A 121 0.09 -7.74 6.05
CA LEU A 121 1.14 -8.68 5.69
C LEU A 121 1.83 -9.18 6.96
N GLY A 122 1.92 -10.49 7.12
CA GLY A 122 2.70 -11.15 8.16
C GLY A 122 4.03 -11.67 7.61
N ARG A 123 5.07 -11.68 8.44
CA ARG A 123 6.29 -12.46 8.21
C ARG A 123 6.19 -13.77 8.95
N ARG A 124 6.41 -14.90 8.26
CA ARG A 124 6.43 -16.23 8.90
C ARG A 124 7.41 -16.26 10.08
N ALA A 125 7.08 -17.10 11.06
CA ALA A 125 7.93 -17.32 12.24
C ALA A 125 9.15 -18.17 11.88
#